data_AF-A0A2V7Y395-F1
#
_entry.id   AF-A0A2V7Y395-F1
#
_cell.length_a   1.000
_cell.length_b   1.000
_cell.length_c   1.000
_cell.angle_alpha   90.00
_cell.angle_beta   90.00
_cell.angle_gamma   90.00
#
_symmetry.space_group_name_H-M   'P 1'
#
loop_
_entity.id
_entity.type
_entity.pdbx_description
1 polymer ?
#
loop_
_entity_poly.entity_id
_entity_poly.type
_entity_poly.pdbx_seq_one_letter_code
_entity_poly.pdbx_strand_id
1 'polypeptide(L)'
;IFENRFMHVAELQRMGANIRVDGRVAQVNGYSCLTGAEVMATDLRASACLVTAALAAKGETIIDRVYHLDRGYWRIDEKLRGLGADIERIDRGSDSGQRATDQAQIA
;
A
#
# COMPACT_ATOMS: atom_id res chain seq x y z
N ILE A 1 5.37 19.15 -11.89
CA ILE A 1 3.93 18.81 -11.74
C ILE A 1 3.77 17.35 -12.19
N PHE A 2 3.23 16.46 -11.35
CA PHE A 2 3.06 15.03 -11.66
C PHE A 2 1.87 14.81 -12.61
N GLU A 3 2.10 14.18 -13.77
CA GLU A 3 1.06 13.89 -14.76
C GLU A 3 0.18 12.70 -14.39
N ASN A 4 0.73 11.69 -13.70
CA ASN A 4 0.00 10.46 -13.38
C ASN A 4 -0.31 10.34 -11.88
N ARG A 5 -1.44 10.91 -11.45
CA ARG A 5 -1.81 11.00 -10.02
C ARG A 5 -2.57 9.79 -9.48
N PHE A 6 -3.00 8.87 -10.34
CA PHE A 6 -3.89 7.75 -9.98
C PHE A 6 -3.20 6.38 -10.06
N MET A 7 -1.87 6.32 -10.03
CA MET A 7 -1.13 5.05 -10.13
C MET A 7 -1.53 4.04 -9.04
N HIS A 8 -1.87 4.52 -7.84
CA HIS A 8 -2.33 3.70 -6.72
C HIS A 8 -3.72 3.08 -6.92
N VAL A 9 -4.51 3.55 -7.89
CA VAL A 9 -5.86 3.03 -8.12
C VAL A 9 -5.84 1.57 -8.55
N ALA A 10 -4.88 1.16 -9.38
CA ALA A 10 -4.76 -0.23 -9.81
C ALA A 10 -4.52 -1.17 -8.61
N GLU A 11 -3.69 -0.74 -7.67
CA GLU A 11 -3.40 -1.49 -6.44
C GLU A 11 -4.60 -1.54 -5.49
N LEU A 12 -5.34 -0.43 -5.34
CA LEU A 12 -6.61 -0.44 -4.59
C LEU A 12 -7.65 -1.36 -5.24
N GLN A 13 -7.70 -1.43 -6.57
CA GLN A 13 -8.57 -2.37 -7.28
C GLN A 13 -8.18 -3.82 -7.01
N ARG A 14 -6.88 -4.14 -6.86
CA ARG A 14 -6.42 -5.48 -6.43
C ARG A 14 -6.94 -5.84 -5.03
N MET A 15 -7.06 -4.86 -4.15
CA MET A 15 -7.69 -5.01 -2.82
C MET A 15 -9.23 -5.03 -2.88
N GLY A 16 -9.84 -4.97 -4.06
CA GLY A 16 -11.29 -5.04 -4.25
C GLY A 16 -12.01 -3.70 -4.34
N ALA A 17 -11.30 -2.56 -4.40
CA ALA A 17 -11.95 -1.25 -4.54
C ALA A 17 -12.60 -1.06 -5.92
N ASN A 18 -13.87 -0.65 -5.95
CA ASN A 18 -14.56 -0.28 -7.18
C ASN A 18 -14.28 1.19 -7.54
N ILE A 19 -13.20 1.41 -8.28
CA ILE A 19 -12.78 2.74 -8.74
C ILE A 19 -12.68 2.74 -10.27
N ARG A 20 -13.17 3.78 -10.93
CA ARG A 20 -12.96 4.01 -12.37
C ARG A 20 -12.25 5.33 -12.58
N VAL A 21 -11.20 5.33 -13.40
CA VAL A 21 -10.46 6.55 -13.74
C VAL A 21 -10.80 6.95 -15.17
N ASP A 22 -11.22 8.19 -15.34
CA ASP A 22 -11.46 8.82 -16.63
C ASP A 22 -10.68 10.15 -16.69
N GLY A 23 -9.56 10.13 -17.40
CA GLY A 23 -8.63 11.25 -17.49
C GLY A 23 -8.13 11.71 -16.12
N ARG A 24 -8.64 12.86 -15.65
CA ARG A 24 -8.26 13.48 -14.35
C ARG A 24 -9.29 13.24 -13.24
N VAL A 25 -10.32 12.44 -13.51
CA VAL A 25 -11.39 12.14 -12.58
C VAL A 25 -11.31 10.67 -12.17
N ALA A 26 -11.43 10.40 -10.87
CA ALA A 26 -11.60 9.06 -10.34
C ALA A 26 -12.99 8.97 -9.67
N GLN A 27 -13.85 8.12 -10.21
CA GLN A 27 -15.14 7.77 -9.60
C GLN A 27 -14.97 6.57 -8.69
N VAL A 28 -15.32 6.74 -7.42
CA VAL A 28 -15.31 5.68 -6.41
C VAL A 28 -16.75 5.24 -6.18
N ASN A 29 -17.07 4.01 -6.54
CA ASN A 29 -18.41 3.44 -6.37
C ASN A 29 -18.45 2.68 -5.03
N GLY A 30 -19.36 3.10 -4.14
CA GLY A 30 -19.35 2.73 -2.73
C GLY A 30 -19.66 1.25 -2.38
N TYR A 31 -19.38 0.94 -1.10
CA TYR A 31 -19.45 -0.36 -0.41
C TYR A 31 -18.60 -1.49 -0.99
N SER A 32 -17.33 -1.18 -1.28
CA SER A 32 -16.32 -2.22 -1.54
C SER A 32 -15.70 -2.66 -0.22
N CYS A 33 -15.93 -3.90 0.20
CA CYS A 33 -15.13 -4.51 1.26
C CYS A 33 -13.73 -4.75 0.72
N LEU A 34 -12.73 -4.08 1.29
CA LEU A 34 -11.35 -4.36 0.92
C LEU A 34 -10.91 -5.71 1.48
N THR A 35 -10.15 -6.46 0.69
CA THR A 35 -9.53 -7.71 1.11
C THR A 35 -8.02 -7.60 1.03
N GLY A 36 -7.34 -8.33 1.91
CA GLY A 36 -5.90 -8.45 1.89
C GLY A 36 -5.38 -8.93 0.53
N ALA A 37 -4.28 -8.34 0.07
CA ALA A 37 -3.65 -8.65 -1.21
C ALA A 37 -2.15 -8.30 -1.18
N GLU A 38 -1.38 -8.89 -2.10
CA GLU A 38 -0.04 -8.37 -2.41
C GLU A 38 -0.16 -7.16 -3.36
N VAL A 39 0.34 -6.01 -2.90
CA VAL A 39 0.27 -4.72 -3.62
C VAL A 39 1.63 -4.02 -3.66
N MET A 40 1.83 -3.14 -4.63
CA MET A 40 3.12 -2.49 -4.86
C MET A 40 3.07 -0.96 -4.71
N ALA A 41 3.90 -0.42 -3.83
CA ALA A 41 4.07 1.03 -3.71
C ALA A 41 4.78 1.63 -4.93
N THR A 42 4.16 2.64 -5.56
CA THR A 42 4.71 3.31 -6.76
C THR A 42 5.37 4.66 -6.47
N ASP A 43 4.94 5.33 -5.40
CA ASP A 43 5.40 6.65 -4.98
C ASP A 43 5.03 6.91 -3.52
N LEU A 44 5.50 8.03 -2.97
CA LEU A 44 5.29 8.41 -1.58
C LEU A 44 3.79 8.44 -1.17
N ARG A 45 2.93 9.03 -2.01
CA ARG A 45 1.51 9.17 -1.68
C ARG A 45 0.76 7.87 -1.92
N ALA A 46 1.11 7.15 -2.98
CA ALA A 46 0.58 5.80 -3.21
C ALA A 46 0.88 4.88 -2.02
N SER A 47 2.11 4.92 -1.49
CA SER A 47 2.51 4.09 -0.35
C SER A 47 1.63 4.33 0.88
N ALA A 48 1.44 5.59 1.27
CA ALA A 48 0.61 5.93 2.43
C ALA A 48 -0.87 5.58 2.21
N CYS A 49 -1.36 5.72 0.97
CA CYS A 49 -2.70 5.31 0.57
C CYS A 49 -2.90 3.80 0.76
N LEU A 50 -1.95 2.98 0.31
CA LEU A 50 -2.03 1.52 0.42
C LEU A 50 -1.93 1.05 1.88
N VAL A 51 -1.06 1.65 2.70
CA VAL A 51 -1.00 1.35 4.14
C VAL A 51 -2.35 1.63 4.79
N THR A 52 -2.98 2.76 4.47
CA THR A 52 -4.29 3.12 5.03
C THR A 52 -5.39 2.16 4.57
N ALA A 53 -5.35 1.75 3.30
CA ALA A 53 -6.30 0.79 2.74
C ALA A 53 -6.15 -0.60 3.38
N ALA A 54 -4.92 -1.04 3.63
CA ALA A 54 -4.59 -2.32 4.27
C ALA A 54 -5.12 -2.40 5.70
N LEU A 55 -4.98 -1.33 6.48
CA LEU A 55 -5.52 -1.25 7.85
C LEU A 55 -7.05 -1.39 7.92
N ALA A 56 -7.76 -1.14 6.81
CA ALA A 56 -9.21 -1.29 6.71
C ALA A 56 -9.63 -2.58 5.97
N ALA A 57 -8.68 -3.33 5.42
CA ALA A 57 -8.94 -4.54 4.65
C ALA A 57 -9.19 -5.73 5.57
N LYS A 58 -9.91 -6.72 5.05
CA LYS A 58 -10.08 -8.01 5.71
C LYS A 58 -8.96 -8.96 5.28
N GLY A 59 -8.20 -9.44 6.26
CA GLY A 59 -7.10 -10.36 6.03
C GLY A 59 -5.81 -9.63 5.66
N GLU A 60 -4.79 -10.43 5.37
CA GLU A 60 -3.41 -9.96 5.29
C GLU A 60 -3.08 -9.25 3.98
N THR A 61 -2.44 -8.08 4.08
CA THR A 61 -1.92 -7.31 2.95
C THR A 61 -0.40 -7.23 3.04
N ILE A 62 0.29 -7.54 1.94
CA ILE A 62 1.74 -7.35 1.82
C ILE A 62 1.97 -6.19 0.84
N ILE A 63 2.66 -5.16 1.31
CA ILE A 63 3.00 -3.98 0.53
C ILE A 63 4.49 -4.04 0.18
N ASP A 64 4.77 -4.15 -1.12
CA ASP A 64 6.12 -4.13 -1.68
C ASP A 64 6.65 -2.72 -1.88
N ARG A 65 7.99 -2.60 -1.94
CA ARG A 65 8.71 -1.36 -2.28
C ARG A 65 8.43 -0.21 -1.31
N VAL A 66 8.34 -0.51 -0.01
CA VAL A 66 8.01 0.50 1.02
C VAL A 66 9.09 1.56 1.21
N TYR A 67 10.26 1.44 0.57
CA TYR A 67 11.24 2.52 0.47
C TYR A 67 10.64 3.83 -0.08
N HIS A 68 9.56 3.77 -0.87
CA HIS A 68 8.82 4.96 -1.32
C HIS A 68 8.14 5.70 -0.16
N LEU A 69 7.67 4.97 0.85
CA LEU A 69 7.05 5.49 2.07
C LEU A 69 8.09 6.20 2.93
N ASP A 70 9.26 5.58 3.09
CA ASP A 70 10.34 6.06 3.96
C ASP A 70 10.92 7.41 3.51
N ARG A 71 10.75 7.77 2.23
CA ARG A 71 11.14 9.08 1.69
C ARG A 71 10.36 10.26 2.28
N GLY A 72 9.22 10.03 2.93
CA GLY A 72 8.40 11.10 3.51
C GLY A 72 7.71 10.75 4.82
N TYR A 73 7.78 9.48 5.25
CA TYR A 73 7.22 9.04 6.52
C TYR A 73 8.28 8.33 7.36
N TRP A 74 8.66 8.97 8.45
CA TRP A 74 9.63 8.41 9.40
C TRP A 74 8.97 7.40 10.34
N ARG A 75 9.45 6.14 10.32
CA ARG A 75 9.06 5.04 11.23
C ARG A 75 7.55 4.94 11.42
N ILE A 76 6.81 4.97 10.30
CA ILE A 76 5.34 5.01 10.31
C ILE A 76 4.73 3.71 10.83
N ASP A 77 5.35 2.57 10.53
CA ASP A 77 4.98 1.26 11.05
C ASP A 77 5.02 1.21 12.58
N GLU A 78 6.04 1.79 13.22
CA GLU A 78 6.12 1.87 14.67
C GLU A 78 5.07 2.79 15.27
N LYS A 79 4.82 3.94 14.62
CA LYS A 79 3.78 4.87 15.07
C LYS A 79 2.40 4.23 14.99
N LEU A 80 2.12 3.52 13.90
CA LEU A 80 0.86 2.81 13.71
C LEU A 80 0.72 1.65 14.70
N ARG A 81 1.77 0.86 14.94
CA ARG A 81 1.79 -0.14 16.03
C ARG A 81 1.53 0.48 17.39
N GLY A 82 2.12 1.64 17.68
CA GLY A 82 1.86 2.39 18.91
C GLY A 82 0.40 2.85 19.07
N LEU A 83 -0.36 2.91 17.98
CA LEU A 83 -1.80 3.18 17.97
C LEU A 83 -2.65 1.90 17.96
N GLY A 84 -2.03 0.71 17.99
CA GLY A 84 -2.71 -0.59 18.02
C GLY A 84 -2.92 -1.24 16.66
N ALA A 85 -2.28 -0.75 15.58
CA ALA A 85 -2.30 -1.43 14.29
C ALA A 85 -1.43 -2.70 14.30
N ASP A 86 -1.92 -3.77 13.67
CA ASP A 86 -1.12 -4.96 13.39
C ASP A 86 -0.35 -4.76 12.08
N ILE A 87 0.88 -4.27 12.20
CA ILE A 87 1.76 -3.97 11.07
C ILE A 87 3.20 -4.30 11.41
N GLU A 88 3.87 -5.02 10.52
CA GLU A 88 5.28 -5.39 10.65
C GLU A 88 6.04 -5.07 9.35
N ARG A 89 7.33 -4.74 9.49
CA ARG A 89 8.25 -4.69 8.34
C ARG A 89 8.94 -6.03 8.21
N ILE A 90 8.88 -6.61 7.03
CA ILE A 90 9.52 -7.89 6.73
C ILE A 90 10.58 -7.69 5.66
N ASP A 91 11.71 -8.37 5.80
CA ASP A 91 12.75 -8.46 4.79
C ASP A 91 12.71 -9.87 4.19
N ARG A 92 12.46 -9.98 2.89
CA ARG A 92 12.62 -11.26 2.19
C ARG A 92 14.11 -11.48 1.95
N GLY A 93 14.78 -12.02 2.96
CA GLY A 93 16.18 -12.43 2.90
C GLY A 93 16.41 -13.49 1.81
N SER A 94 17.12 -13.08 0.76
CA SER A 94 17.94 -13.89 -0.16
C SER A 94 17.47 -15.32 -0.47
N ASP A 95 16.66 -15.45 -1.53
CA ASP A 95 16.76 -16.59 -2.44
C ASP A 95 17.13 -16.06 -3.83
N SER A 96 18.41 -16.22 -4.20
CA SER A 96 19.04 -15.86 -5.49
C SER A 96 18.90 -14.40 -5.99
N GLY A 97 19.89 -13.56 -5.69
CA GLY A 97 20.41 -12.58 -6.66
C GLY A 97 19.74 -11.20 -6.84
N GLN A 98 18.66 -10.86 -6.12
CA GLN A 98 18.04 -9.53 -6.20
C GLN A 98 18.11 -8.78 -4.86
N ARG A 99 18.42 -7.48 -4.91
CA ARG A 99 18.57 -6.57 -3.76
C ARG A 99 17.38 -6.66 -2.79
N ALA A 100 17.66 -6.62 -1.48
CA ALA A 100 16.68 -6.54 -0.39
C ALA A 100 15.58 -5.52 -0.76
N THR A 101 14.35 -5.99 -0.85
CA THR A 101 13.19 -5.14 -1.18
C THR A 101 12.38 -5.06 0.11
N ASP A 102 12.43 -3.92 0.78
CA ASP A 102 11.67 -3.71 2.01
C ASP A 102 10.16 -3.91 1.73
N GLN A 103 9.50 -4.70 2.58
CA GLN A 103 8.06 -4.95 2.57
C GLN A 103 7.41 -4.53 3.90
N ALA A 104 6.12 -4.22 3.86
CA ALA A 104 5.28 -4.12 5.06
C ALA A 104 4.14 -5.14 4.98
N GLN A 105 3.89 -5.85 6.07
CA GLN A 105 2.80 -6.80 6.24
C GLN A 105 1.80 -6.19 7.22
N ILE A 106 0.52 -6.20 6.87
CA ILE A 106 -0.57 -5.63 7.67
C ILE A 106 -1.69 -6.67 7.75
N ALA A 107 -2.13 -7.01 8.97
CA ALA A 107 -3.12 -8.05 9.24
C ALA A 107 -4.48 -7.50 9.70
#